data_AF-A0A942GZB1-F1
#
_entry.id   AF-A0A942GZB1-F1
#
_cell.length_a   1.000
_cell.length_b   1.000
_cell.length_c   1.000
_cell.angle_alpha   90.00
_cell.angle_beta   90.00
_cell.angle_gamma   90.00
#
_symmetry.space_group_name_H-M   'P 1'
#
loop_
_entity.id
_entity.type
_entity.pdbx_description
1 polymer ?
#
loop_
_entity_poly.entity_id
_entity_poly.type
_entity_poly.pdbx_seq_one_letter_code
_entity_poly.pdbx_strand_id
1 'polypeptide(L)'
;MATLGAPLWKFNLTRVLVIDVSDDYRTMQHPLPNDLYPVLKETWLPKVGLRGRLPHESLCEGYLYDWHDPDPHLDGTWYVGVVDATLAQELLDGAKSA
;
A
#
# COMPACT_ATOMS: atom_id res chain seq x y z
N MET A 1 -13.08 33.55 -22.04
CA MET A 1 -13.34 32.82 -20.77
C MET A 1 -12.57 31.52 -20.84
N ALA A 2 -11.66 31.27 -19.88
CA ALA A 2 -10.96 29.99 -19.83
C ALA A 2 -11.91 28.92 -19.29
N THR A 3 -12.22 27.92 -20.11
CA THR A 3 -12.97 26.74 -19.70
C THR A 3 -12.05 25.91 -18.80
N LEU A 4 -12.48 25.59 -17.57
CA LEU A 4 -11.76 24.65 -16.72
C LEU A 4 -11.79 23.27 -17.39
N GLY A 5 -10.69 22.92 -18.05
CA GLY A 5 -10.50 21.62 -18.70
C GLY A 5 -10.28 20.55 -17.65
N ALA A 6 -11.32 19.77 -17.37
CA ALA A 6 -11.36 18.67 -16.40
C ALA A 6 -11.04 19.07 -14.93
N PRO A 7 -11.44 18.24 -13.94
CA PRO A 7 -11.13 18.51 -12.55
C PRO A 7 -9.62 18.40 -12.28
N LEU A 8 -8.99 19.49 -11.85
CA LEU A 8 -7.53 19.58 -11.61
C LEU A 8 -6.99 18.52 -10.63
N TRP A 9 -7.83 18.05 -9.70
CA TRP A 9 -7.45 17.00 -8.74
C TRP A 9 -7.05 15.68 -9.41
N LYS A 10 -7.60 15.36 -10.60
CA LYS A 10 -7.25 14.15 -11.36
C LYS A 10 -5.79 14.11 -11.81
N PHE A 11 -5.13 15.27 -11.87
CA PHE A 11 -3.73 15.37 -12.26
C PHE A 11 -2.77 15.37 -11.06
N ASN A 12 -3.29 15.62 -9.86
CA ASN A 12 -2.48 15.86 -8.67
C ASN A 12 -2.64 14.80 -7.57
N LEU A 13 -3.76 14.08 -7.54
CA LEU A 13 -4.03 13.01 -6.58
C LEU A 13 -3.99 11.66 -7.28
N THR A 14 -3.61 10.64 -6.53
CA THR A 14 -3.80 9.24 -6.91
C THR A 14 -4.52 8.49 -5.81
N ARG A 15 -5.30 7.49 -6.22
CA ARG A 15 -5.93 6.53 -5.34
C ARG A 15 -4.88 5.55 -4.82
N VAL A 16 -4.89 5.33 -3.52
CA VAL A 16 -4.01 4.39 -2.82
C VAL A 16 -4.89 3.37 -2.11
N LEU A 17 -4.71 2.10 -2.46
CA LEU A 17 -5.33 0.95 -1.83
C LEU A 17 -4.32 0.29 -0.90
N VAL A 18 -4.60 0.34 0.40
CA VAL A 18 -3.79 -0.31 1.43
C VAL A 18 -4.32 -1.74 1.60
N ILE A 19 -3.48 -2.73 1.35
CA ILE A 19 -3.84 -4.14 1.33
C ILE A 19 -3.07 -4.92 2.40
N ASP A 20 -3.74 -5.88 3.02
CA ASP A 20 -3.13 -6.77 4.01
C ASP A 20 -2.41 -7.94 3.33
N VAL A 21 -1.08 -7.98 3.43
CA VAL A 21 -0.23 -9.05 2.87
C VAL A 21 0.31 -9.99 3.94
N SER A 22 -0.22 -9.94 5.17
CA SER A 22 0.27 -10.74 6.30
C SER A 22 0.28 -12.25 6.04
N ASP A 23 -0.69 -12.75 5.26
CA ASP A 23 -0.81 -14.19 4.98
C ASP A 23 0.34 -14.74 4.13
N ASP A 24 1.01 -13.92 3.33
CA ASP A 24 2.20 -14.33 2.57
C ASP A 24 3.30 -14.79 3.53
N TYR A 25 3.45 -14.08 4.65
CA TYR A 25 4.42 -14.40 5.70
C TYR A 25 3.98 -15.57 6.57
N ARG A 26 2.68 -15.72 6.84
CA ARG A 26 2.15 -16.86 7.59
C ARG A 26 2.33 -18.18 6.85
N THR A 27 2.12 -18.14 5.53
CA THR A 27 2.05 -19.36 4.70
C THR A 27 3.33 -19.63 3.91
N MET A 28 4.28 -18.68 3.89
CA MET A 28 5.49 -18.72 3.05
C MET A 28 5.17 -19.00 1.57
N GLN A 29 4.00 -18.51 1.11
CA GLN A 29 3.55 -18.68 -0.27
C GLN A 29 4.09 -17.55 -1.15
N HIS A 30 4.06 -17.79 -2.46
CA HIS A 30 4.35 -16.73 -3.42
C HIS A 30 3.29 -15.64 -3.35
N PRO A 31 3.68 -14.36 -3.51
CA PRO A 31 2.73 -13.25 -3.54
C PRO A 31 1.64 -13.47 -4.58
N LEU A 32 0.41 -13.20 -4.18
CA LEU A 32 -0.76 -13.22 -5.03
C LEU A 32 -0.86 -11.93 -5.87
N PRO A 33 -1.66 -11.92 -6.94
CA PRO A 33 -2.11 -10.69 -7.56
C PRO A 33 -2.73 -9.71 -6.55
N ASN A 34 -2.46 -8.42 -6.71
CA ASN A 34 -2.81 -7.37 -5.75
C ASN A 34 -4.31 -7.29 -5.41
N ASP A 35 -5.17 -7.67 -6.35
CA ASP A 35 -6.63 -7.67 -6.24
C ASP A 35 -7.20 -8.84 -5.42
N LEU A 36 -6.35 -9.81 -5.05
CA LEU A 36 -6.74 -10.94 -4.20
C LEU A 36 -6.50 -10.70 -2.70
N TYR A 37 -5.81 -9.62 -2.34
CA TYR A 37 -5.58 -9.27 -0.94
C TYR A 37 -6.76 -8.48 -0.36
N PRO A 38 -7.06 -8.64 0.95
CA PRO A 38 -8.02 -7.80 1.64
C PRO A 38 -7.61 -6.33 1.61
N VAL A 39 -8.53 -5.44 1.22
CA VAL A 39 -8.32 -3.99 1.30
C VAL A 39 -8.66 -3.50 2.70
N LEU A 40 -7.68 -2.94 3.40
CA LEU A 40 -7.84 -2.36 4.73
C LEU A 40 -8.32 -0.91 4.67
N LYS A 41 -7.85 -0.16 3.68
CA LYS A 41 -8.14 1.26 3.53
C LYS A 41 -7.99 1.72 2.10
N GLU A 42 -8.88 2.61 1.68
CA GLU A 42 -8.76 3.37 0.44
C GLU A 42 -8.57 4.85 0.78
N THR A 43 -7.58 5.50 0.16
CA THR A 43 -7.30 6.93 0.37
C THR A 43 -6.82 7.61 -0.90
N TRP A 44 -6.87 8.93 -0.94
CA TRP A 44 -6.35 9.75 -2.03
C TRP A 44 -5.17 10.58 -1.56
N LEU A 45 -4.00 10.38 -2.17
CA LEU A 45 -2.77 11.07 -1.78
C LEU A 45 -2.18 11.88 -2.96
N PRO A 46 -1.46 12.97 -2.68
CA PRO A 46 -0.72 13.70 -3.71
C PRO A 46 0.27 12.78 -4.44
N LYS A 47 0.21 12.79 -5.79
CA LYS A 47 1.09 11.98 -6.65
C LYS A 47 2.55 12.42 -6.54
N VAL A 48 2.79 13.72 -6.34
CA VAL A 48 4.13 14.28 -6.15
C VAL A 48 4.80 13.69 -4.91
N GLY A 49 5.97 13.08 -5.11
CA GLY A 49 6.78 12.51 -4.04
C GLY A 49 6.18 11.28 -3.37
N LEU A 50 5.08 10.72 -3.89
CA LEU A 50 4.34 9.64 -3.24
C LEU A 50 5.23 8.44 -2.90
N ARG A 51 6.03 7.98 -3.86
CA ARG A 51 6.94 6.83 -3.72
C ARG A 51 7.85 6.94 -2.49
N GLY A 52 8.36 8.14 -2.21
CA GLY A 52 9.23 8.39 -1.06
C GLY A 52 8.48 8.62 0.25
N ARG A 53 7.19 8.99 0.19
CA ARG A 53 6.37 9.25 1.37
C ARG A 53 5.75 7.98 1.95
N LEU A 54 5.30 7.07 1.08
CA LEU A 54 4.56 5.85 1.49
C LEU A 54 5.23 5.05 2.61
N PRO A 55 6.56 4.82 2.62
CA PRO A 55 7.21 4.07 3.69
C PRO A 55 7.21 4.77 5.07
N HIS A 56 6.90 6.07 5.11
CA HIS A 56 6.93 6.89 6.33
C HIS A 56 5.53 7.32 6.80
N GLU A 57 4.49 7.01 6.02
CA GLU A 57 3.11 7.34 6.35
C GLU A 57 2.52 6.28 7.28
N SER A 58 1.74 6.73 8.27
CA SER A 58 0.90 5.82 9.05
C SER A 58 -0.36 5.51 8.23
N LEU A 59 -0.26 4.49 7.37
CA LEU A 59 -1.31 4.14 6.42
C LEU A 59 -2.50 3.45 7.10
N CYS A 60 -2.22 2.50 7.99
CA CYS A 60 -3.20 1.76 8.79
C CYS A 60 -2.63 1.51 10.20
N GLU A 61 -3.45 1.69 11.24
CA GLU A 61 -3.04 1.47 12.63
C GLU A 61 -2.86 -0.02 12.90
N GLY A 62 -1.79 -0.40 13.59
CA GLY A 62 -1.46 -1.81 13.86
C GLY A 62 -0.73 -2.53 12.73
N TYR A 63 -0.44 -1.84 11.62
CA TYR A 63 0.23 -2.41 10.45
C TYR A 63 1.54 -1.70 10.12
N LEU A 64 2.50 -2.43 9.58
CA LEU A 64 3.79 -1.94 9.10
C LEU A 64 3.83 -1.93 7.57
N TYR A 65 4.51 -0.92 7.01
CA TYR A 65 4.77 -0.84 5.58
C TYR A 65 5.69 -1.98 5.12
N ASP A 66 5.36 -2.61 4.00
CA ASP A 66 6.18 -3.65 3.36
C ASP A 66 6.62 -3.22 1.95
N TRP A 67 5.67 -3.07 1.02
CA TRP A 67 5.94 -2.64 -0.35
C TRP A 67 4.85 -1.73 -0.91
N HIS A 68 5.15 -1.08 -2.03
CA HIS A 68 4.14 -0.39 -2.84
C HIS A 68 4.43 -0.56 -4.33
N ASP A 69 3.39 -0.58 -5.15
CA ASP A 69 3.53 -0.62 -6.61
C ASP A 69 2.40 0.18 -7.28
N PRO A 70 2.71 1.06 -8.25
CA PRO A 70 1.67 1.59 -9.13
C PRO A 70 1.05 0.48 -9.97
N ASP A 71 -0.28 0.42 -10.00
CA ASP A 71 -0.99 -0.40 -10.97
C ASP A 71 -0.92 0.27 -12.36
N PRO A 72 -0.27 -0.37 -13.35
CA PRO A 72 -0.13 0.21 -14.69
C PRO A 72 -1.44 0.18 -15.49
N HIS A 73 -2.44 -0.58 -15.04
CA HIS A 73 -3.72 -0.80 -15.71
C HIS A 73 -4.89 -0.01 -15.09
N LEU A 74 -4.75 0.51 -13.86
CA LEU A 74 -5.81 1.25 -13.15
C LEU A 74 -5.52 2.74 -12.95
N ASP A 75 -5.62 3.57 -13.99
CA ASP A 75 -5.61 5.06 -13.89
C ASP A 75 -4.58 5.67 -12.92
N GLY A 76 -3.42 5.00 -12.76
CA GLY A 76 -2.37 5.39 -11.83
C GLY A 76 -2.67 5.17 -10.34
N THR A 77 -3.58 4.26 -9.98
CA THR A 77 -3.84 3.73 -8.63
C THR A 77 -2.58 3.06 -8.09
N TRP A 78 -2.33 3.16 -6.79
CA TRP A 78 -1.22 2.48 -6.12
C TRP A 78 -1.74 1.45 -5.15
N TYR A 79 -1.12 0.28 -5.15
CA TYR A 79 -1.26 -0.68 -4.06
C TYR A 79 -0.13 -0.49 -3.07
N VAL A 80 -0.48 -0.60 -1.79
CA VAL A 80 0.49 -0.57 -0.70
C VAL A 80 0.24 -1.76 0.18
N GLY A 81 1.16 -2.72 0.12
CA GLY A 81 1.19 -3.89 0.99
C GLY A 81 1.61 -3.49 2.39
N VAL A 82 0.82 -3.90 3.37
CA VAL A 82 1.13 -3.73 4.78
C VAL A 82 0.98 -5.07 5.51
N VAL A 83 1.78 -5.24 6.56
CA VAL A 83 1.85 -6.47 7.36
C VAL A 83 1.43 -6.15 8.79
N ASP A 84 0.64 -7.04 9.40
CA ASP A 84 0.27 -6.96 10.81
C ASP A 84 1.53 -6.83 11.69
N ALA A 85 1.58 -5.78 12.51
CA ALA A 85 2.77 -5.44 13.26
C ALA A 85 3.12 -6.50 14.31
N THR A 86 2.11 -7.19 14.87
CA THR A 86 2.32 -8.26 15.84
C THR A 86 2.95 -9.48 15.16
N LEU A 87 2.41 -9.92 14.02
CA LEU A 87 3.00 -11.01 13.24
C LEU A 87 4.44 -10.71 12.81
N ALA A 88 4.69 -9.51 12.29
CA ALA A 88 6.04 -9.11 11.87
C ALA A 88 7.04 -9.20 13.03
N GLN A 89 6.64 -8.76 14.23
CA GLN A 89 7.46 -8.84 15.43
C GLN A 89 7.73 -10.29 15.85
N GLU A 90 6.70 -11.15 15.86
CA GLU A 90 6.84 -12.57 16.20
C GLU A 90 7.84 -13.30 15.28
N LEU A 91 7.78 -13.03 13.98
CA LEU A 91 8.70 -13.62 12.99
C LEU A 91 10.13 -13.13 13.18
N LEU A 92 10.33 -11.84 13.47
CA LEU A 92 11.65 -11.27 13.73
C LEU A 92 12.30 -11.82 15.01
N ASP A 93 11.51 -12.09 16.03
CA ASP A 93 12.01 -12.64 17.30
C ASP A 93 12.30 -14.13 17.19
N GLY A 94 11.48 -14.88 16.44
CA GLY A 94 11.75 -16.27 16.10
C GLY A 94 13.05 -16.44 15.31
N ALA A 95 13.32 -15.55 14.36
CA ALA A 95 14.54 -15.58 13.54
C ALA A 95 15.84 -15.30 14.31
N LYS A 96 15.79 -14.60 15.45
CA LYS A 96 16.96 -14.32 16.30
C LYS A 96 17.31 -15.47 17.25
N SER A 97 16.39 -16.41 17.45
CA SER A 97 16.51 -17.52 18.40
C SER A 97 16.97 -18.84 17.74
N ALA A 98 17.14 -18.84 16.41
CA ALA A 98 17.63 -19.96 15.60
C ALA A 98 19.08 -19.74 15.17
#